data_AF-A0A8T3P0W1-F1
#
_entry.id   AF-A0A8T3P0W1-F1
#
_cell.length_a   1.000
_cell.length_b   1.000
_cell.length_c   1.000
_cell.angle_alpha   90.00
_cell.angle_beta   90.00
_cell.angle_gamma   90.00
#
_symmetry.space_group_name_H-M   'P 1'
#
loop_
_entity.id
_entity.type
_entity.pdbx_description
1 polymer ?
#
loop_
_entity_poly.entity_id
_entity_poly.type
_entity_poly.pdbx_seq_one_letter_code
_entity_poly.pdbx_strand_id
1 'polypeptide(L)'
;MKKRGDQGKYFWELRSCVYWQEFEKPKVLYPDIYEHQCLVWDESGFFAANTCYFISTKEKWLTGLLNSAAVEWFYSMVSNRVRGGYLRAFSDYMKQIPIPAASPEKQKPVERLVDRILAAKARDATADVSALEREIDELVYALYALTRKKSNSWRAARSRAAAPPTKPTSRSSRKARPSPPRRRCRCREDRAGDRRNPSPAHPPD
;
A
#
# COMPACT_ATOMS: atom_id res chain seq x y z
N MET A 1 -2.95 -28.93 19.35
CA MET A 1 -3.66 -27.63 19.21
C MET A 1 -3.55 -26.87 20.52
N LYS A 2 -2.80 -25.76 20.58
CA LYS A 2 -2.72 -24.91 21.78
C LYS A 2 -4.07 -24.21 22.01
N LYS A 3 -4.51 -24.11 23.27
CA LYS A 3 -5.75 -23.41 23.68
C LYS A 3 -5.68 -21.93 23.27
N ARG A 4 -6.74 -21.45 22.62
CA ARG A 4 -6.91 -20.07 22.10
C ARG A 4 -7.08 -19.08 23.27
N GLY A 5 -6.40 -17.93 23.21
CA GLY A 5 -6.48 -16.88 24.24
C GLY A 5 -7.58 -15.83 24.00
N ASP A 6 -7.94 -15.59 22.75
CA ASP A 6 -9.01 -14.66 22.38
C ASP A 6 -10.32 -15.44 22.15
N GLN A 7 -11.01 -15.77 23.24
CA GLN A 7 -12.35 -16.33 23.20
C GLN A 7 -13.31 -15.20 23.52
N GLY A 8 -13.76 -14.48 22.49
CA GLY A 8 -14.86 -13.54 22.61
C GLY A 8 -15.98 -14.13 23.46
N LYS A 9 -16.51 -13.34 24.40
CA LYS A 9 -17.59 -13.73 25.30
C LYS A 9 -18.92 -13.87 24.57
N TYR A 10 -19.06 -13.16 23.45
CA TYR A 10 -20.28 -13.12 22.66
C TYR A 10 -20.07 -13.68 21.25
N PHE A 11 -21.15 -14.19 20.64
CA PHE A 11 -21.06 -14.86 19.33
C PHE A 11 -20.58 -13.92 18.20
N TRP A 12 -20.84 -12.61 18.30
CA TRP A 12 -20.37 -11.61 17.33
C TRP A 12 -18.88 -11.25 17.47
N GLU A 13 -18.25 -11.62 18.60
CA GLU A 13 -16.82 -11.45 18.85
C GLU A 13 -16.01 -12.63 18.29
N LEU A 14 -16.69 -13.73 17.92
CA LEU A 14 -16.05 -14.88 17.27
C LEU A 14 -15.67 -14.54 15.84
N ARG A 15 -14.42 -14.14 15.65
CA ARG A 15 -13.81 -14.05 14.32
C ARG A 15 -13.45 -15.46 13.85
N SER A 16 -13.90 -15.82 12.65
CA SER A 16 -13.39 -16.98 11.91
C SER A 16 -11.86 -16.91 11.88
N CYS A 17 -11.17 -17.86 12.52
CA CYS A 17 -9.70 -17.92 12.53
C CYS A 17 -9.15 -18.66 11.30
N VAL A 18 -10.00 -18.99 10.32
CA VAL A 18 -9.62 -19.83 9.17
C VAL A 18 -8.57 -19.13 8.29
N TYR A 19 -8.55 -17.80 8.28
CA TYR A 19 -7.66 -17.01 7.43
C TYR A 19 -6.22 -16.88 7.94
N TRP A 20 -5.89 -17.34 9.16
CA TRP A 20 -4.54 -17.22 9.71
C TRP A 20 -3.48 -17.93 8.85
N GLN A 21 -3.85 -19.07 8.27
CA GLN A 21 -2.96 -19.84 7.39
C GLN A 21 -2.65 -19.12 6.08
N GLU A 22 -3.49 -18.17 5.65
CA GLU A 22 -3.26 -17.41 4.42
C GLU A 22 -2.12 -16.39 4.56
N PHE A 23 -1.83 -15.92 5.77
CA PHE A 23 -0.70 -15.00 5.98
C PHE A 23 0.66 -15.68 5.83
N GLU A 24 0.74 -16.99 6.04
CA GLU A 24 1.98 -17.75 5.90
C GLU A 24 2.25 -18.18 4.45
N LYS A 25 1.21 -18.14 3.59
CA LYS A 25 1.37 -18.46 2.17
C LYS A 25 2.09 -17.35 1.42
N PRO A 26 2.73 -17.68 0.28
CA PRO A 26 3.21 -16.67 -0.65
C PRO A 26 2.10 -15.70 -1.03
N LYS A 27 2.41 -14.41 -1.04
CA LYS A 27 1.42 -13.36 -1.20
C LYS A 27 1.98 -12.10 -1.86
N VAL A 28 1.12 -11.39 -2.56
CA VAL A 28 1.41 -10.04 -3.07
C VAL A 28 0.86 -9.02 -2.09
N LEU A 29 1.73 -8.20 -1.52
CA LEU A 29 1.40 -7.11 -0.58
C LEU A 29 1.23 -5.79 -1.32
N TYR A 30 0.28 -4.97 -0.87
CA TYR A 30 0.08 -3.64 -1.44
C TYR A 30 -0.56 -2.67 -0.41
N PRO A 31 -0.16 -1.39 -0.39
CA PRO A 31 -0.72 -0.40 0.53
C PRO A 31 -2.13 0.04 0.09
N ASP A 32 -2.97 0.45 1.04
CA ASP A 32 -4.30 1.04 0.76
C ASP A 32 -4.19 2.35 -0.03
N ILE A 33 -3.16 3.16 0.23
CA ILE A 33 -2.99 4.46 -0.42
C ILE A 33 -1.61 4.51 -1.07
N TYR A 34 -1.57 4.78 -2.37
CA TYR A 34 -0.33 4.94 -3.11
C TYR A 34 -0.45 5.99 -4.21
N GLU A 35 0.68 6.58 -4.58
CA GLU A 35 0.76 7.49 -5.74
C GLU A 35 0.95 6.70 -7.03
N HIS A 36 1.83 5.69 -6.98
CA HIS A 36 2.12 4.75 -8.06
C HIS A 36 2.05 3.31 -7.55
N GLN A 37 1.76 2.37 -8.45
CA GLN A 37 1.71 0.96 -8.08
C GLN A 37 3.06 0.48 -7.53
N CYS A 38 3.02 -0.07 -6.32
CA CYS A 38 4.17 -0.52 -5.55
C CYS A 38 3.89 -1.86 -4.87
N LEU A 39 3.38 -2.81 -5.66
CA LEU A 39 3.04 -4.14 -5.15
C LEU A 39 4.30 -4.96 -4.95
N VAL A 40 4.38 -5.66 -3.82
CA VAL A 40 5.56 -6.41 -3.39
C VAL A 40 5.22 -7.88 -3.29
N TRP A 41 6.07 -8.72 -3.86
CA TRP A 41 5.99 -10.16 -3.66
C TRP A 41 6.63 -10.57 -2.33
N ASP A 42 5.91 -11.35 -1.53
CA ASP A 42 6.38 -11.88 -0.24
C ASP A 42 6.25 -13.40 -0.19
N GLU A 43 7.40 -14.06 0.03
CA GLU A 43 7.51 -15.49 0.38
C GLU A 43 8.04 -15.69 1.81
N SER A 44 8.46 -14.62 2.50
CA SER A 44 9.12 -14.68 3.81
C SER A 44 8.15 -14.67 4.99
N GLY A 45 6.85 -14.57 4.73
CA GLY A 45 5.82 -14.58 5.77
C GLY A 45 5.72 -13.26 6.51
N PHE A 46 6.01 -12.13 5.86
CA PHE A 46 5.85 -10.82 6.49
C PHE A 46 4.38 -10.54 6.83
N PHE A 47 4.16 -9.90 7.98
CA PHE A 47 2.85 -9.44 8.42
C PHE A 47 2.77 -7.93 8.24
N ALA A 48 1.76 -7.48 7.50
CA ALA A 48 1.54 -6.07 7.28
C ALA A 48 0.55 -5.50 8.30
N ALA A 49 0.70 -4.19 8.58
CA ALA A 49 -0.20 -3.46 9.48
C ALA A 49 -1.57 -3.17 8.82
N ASN A 50 -2.45 -2.47 9.55
CA ASN A 50 -3.85 -2.22 9.18
C ASN A 50 -4.10 -1.40 7.89
N THR A 51 -3.06 -0.85 7.25
CA THR A 51 -3.18 -0.06 6.00
C THR A 51 -2.56 -0.76 4.79
N CYS A 52 -2.41 -2.08 4.85
CA CYS A 52 -1.87 -2.89 3.78
C CYS A 52 -2.73 -4.14 3.59
N TYR A 53 -2.99 -4.45 2.33
CA TYR A 53 -3.75 -5.62 1.91
C TYR A 53 -2.81 -6.62 1.24
N PHE A 54 -3.30 -7.85 1.07
CA PHE A 54 -2.55 -8.89 0.38
C PHE A 54 -3.44 -9.79 -0.48
N ILE A 55 -2.84 -10.35 -1.52
CA ILE A 55 -3.41 -11.41 -2.34
C ILE A 55 -2.57 -12.67 -2.11
N SER A 56 -3.14 -13.65 -1.42
CA SER A 56 -2.54 -14.99 -1.27
C SER A 56 -2.53 -15.69 -2.62
N THR A 57 -1.35 -15.95 -3.18
CA THR A 57 -1.20 -16.58 -4.50
C THR A 57 0.20 -17.18 -4.65
N LYS A 58 0.30 -18.27 -5.43
CA LYS A 58 1.59 -18.86 -5.82
C LYS A 58 2.13 -18.28 -7.13
N GLU A 59 1.31 -17.51 -7.83
CA GLU A 59 1.56 -17.00 -9.17
C GLU A 59 2.39 -15.70 -9.11
N LYS A 60 3.72 -15.81 -9.02
CA LYS A 60 4.62 -14.65 -8.90
C LYS A 60 4.52 -13.68 -10.08
N TRP A 61 4.24 -14.18 -11.29
CA TRP A 61 4.05 -13.35 -12.49
C TRP A 61 2.96 -12.29 -12.34
N LEU A 62 1.96 -12.54 -11.47
CA LEU A 62 0.90 -11.58 -11.16
C LEU A 62 1.47 -10.29 -10.58
N THR A 63 2.56 -10.36 -9.81
CA THR A 63 3.25 -9.17 -9.28
C THR A 63 3.78 -8.29 -10.41
N GLY A 64 4.33 -8.89 -11.47
CA GLY A 64 4.80 -8.15 -12.65
C GLY A 64 3.65 -7.53 -13.43
N LEU A 65 2.55 -8.29 -13.62
CA LEU A 65 1.34 -7.79 -14.26
C LEU A 65 0.77 -6.58 -13.50
N LEU A 66 0.59 -6.72 -12.18
CA LEU A 66 -0.06 -5.72 -11.33
C LEU A 66 0.78 -4.45 -11.13
N ASN A 67 2.10 -4.49 -11.38
CA ASN A 67 2.96 -3.31 -11.38
C ASN A 67 3.17 -2.70 -12.78
N SER A 68 2.55 -3.29 -13.82
CA SER A 68 2.69 -2.77 -15.17
C SER A 68 1.95 -1.45 -15.35
N ALA A 69 2.48 -0.58 -16.21
CA ALA A 69 1.85 0.69 -16.54
C ALA A 69 0.47 0.53 -17.22
N ALA A 70 0.20 -0.64 -17.82
CA ALA A 70 -1.13 -0.97 -18.36
C ALA A 70 -2.17 -1.04 -17.25
N VAL A 71 -1.83 -1.76 -16.18
CA VAL A 71 -2.70 -1.97 -15.02
C VAL A 71 -2.79 -0.68 -14.21
N GLU A 72 -1.70 0.06 -14.03
CA GLU A 72 -1.71 1.37 -13.37
C GLU A 72 -2.66 2.35 -14.08
N TRP A 73 -2.59 2.40 -15.42
CA TRP A 73 -3.49 3.21 -16.22
C TRP A 73 -4.95 2.81 -16.04
N PHE A 74 -5.26 1.52 -16.18
CA PHE A 74 -6.61 1.00 -15.98
C PHE A 74 -7.12 1.33 -14.57
N TYR A 75 -6.29 1.08 -13.56
CA TYR A 75 -6.63 1.30 -12.17
C TYR A 75 -6.91 2.78 -11.87
N SER A 76 -6.17 3.69 -12.49
CA SER A 76 -6.36 5.14 -12.36
C SER A 76 -7.71 5.66 -12.88
N MET A 77 -8.41 4.87 -13.72
CA MET A 77 -9.74 5.19 -14.24
C MET A 77 -10.87 4.64 -13.35
N VAL A 78 -10.60 3.55 -12.63
CA VAL A 78 -11.62 2.84 -11.84
C VAL A 78 -11.55 3.22 -10.36
N SER A 79 -10.36 3.50 -9.84
CA SER A 79 -10.13 3.83 -8.43
C SER A 79 -10.46 5.29 -8.10
N ASN A 80 -10.93 5.49 -6.87
CA ASN A 80 -11.12 6.82 -6.30
C ASN A 80 -9.78 7.49 -6.00
N ARG A 81 -9.67 8.75 -6.42
CA ARG A 81 -8.54 9.63 -6.07
C ARG A 81 -8.76 10.30 -4.72
N VAL A 82 -7.72 10.30 -3.90
CA VAL A 82 -7.64 11.03 -2.63
C VAL A 82 -6.96 12.37 -2.87
N ARG A 83 -7.07 13.30 -1.91
CA ARG A 83 -6.33 14.57 -1.92
C ARG A 83 -4.84 14.34 -2.19
N GLY A 84 -4.28 15.11 -3.12
CA GLY A 84 -2.87 15.00 -3.51
C GLY A 84 -2.59 14.05 -4.67
N GLY A 85 -3.61 13.45 -5.31
CA GLY A 85 -3.43 12.61 -6.49
C GLY A 85 -3.23 11.12 -6.21
N TYR A 86 -3.21 10.72 -4.93
CA TYR A 86 -3.10 9.33 -4.51
C TYR A 86 -4.34 8.51 -4.91
N LEU A 87 -4.13 7.22 -5.18
CA LEU A 87 -5.17 6.25 -5.51
C LEU A 87 -5.49 5.38 -4.28
N ARG A 88 -6.76 4.96 -4.16
CA ARG A 88 -7.19 3.98 -3.14
C ARG A 88 -7.17 2.56 -3.67
N ALA A 89 -6.58 1.66 -2.88
CA ALA A 89 -6.36 0.27 -3.20
C ALA A 89 -7.35 -0.67 -2.51
N PHE A 90 -8.62 -0.29 -2.37
CA PHE A 90 -9.57 -1.22 -1.76
C PHE A 90 -9.75 -2.49 -2.58
N SER A 91 -10.04 -3.60 -1.89
CA SER A 91 -10.25 -4.91 -2.49
C SER A 91 -11.29 -4.89 -3.62
N ASP A 92 -12.30 -4.04 -3.51
CA ASP A 92 -13.39 -4.00 -4.50
C ASP A 92 -12.96 -3.35 -5.82
N TYR A 93 -11.97 -2.47 -5.81
CA TYR A 93 -11.34 -1.95 -7.03
C TYR A 93 -10.32 -2.96 -7.58
N MET A 94 -9.53 -3.59 -6.71
CA MET A 94 -8.54 -4.59 -7.13
C MET A 94 -9.17 -5.79 -7.85
N LYS A 95 -10.37 -6.23 -7.43
CA LYS A 95 -11.14 -7.30 -8.09
C LYS A 95 -11.58 -6.95 -9.52
N GLN A 96 -11.62 -5.67 -9.89
CA GLN A 96 -12.03 -5.23 -11.23
C GLN A 96 -10.88 -5.28 -12.24
N ILE A 97 -9.64 -5.52 -11.80
CA ILE A 97 -8.49 -5.61 -12.70
C ILE A 97 -8.68 -6.85 -13.61
N PRO A 98 -8.71 -6.66 -14.95
CA PRO A 98 -8.86 -7.79 -15.86
C PRO A 98 -7.56 -8.58 -15.91
N ILE A 99 -7.56 -9.82 -15.42
CA ILE A 99 -6.41 -10.72 -15.51
C ILE A 99 -6.47 -11.45 -16.86
N PRO A 100 -5.47 -11.30 -17.74
CA PRO A 100 -5.48 -11.94 -19.04
C PRO A 100 -5.28 -13.45 -18.89
N ALA A 101 -5.92 -14.23 -19.77
CA ALA A 101 -5.67 -15.67 -19.87
C ALA A 101 -4.28 -15.91 -20.48
N ALA A 102 -3.25 -15.92 -19.64
CA ALA A 102 -1.87 -16.18 -20.04
C ALA A 102 -1.54 -17.67 -19.91
N SER A 103 -0.95 -18.27 -20.95
CA SER A 103 -0.40 -19.62 -20.84
C SER A 103 0.87 -19.60 -19.96
N PRO A 104 1.25 -20.74 -19.33
CA PRO A 104 2.47 -20.82 -18.53
C PRO A 104 3.73 -20.36 -19.27
N GLU A 105 3.79 -20.57 -20.58
CA GLU A 105 4.89 -20.13 -21.44
C GLU A 105 5.02 -18.60 -21.51
N LYS A 106 3.91 -17.87 -21.42
CA LYS A 106 3.89 -16.40 -21.40
C LYS A 106 4.05 -15.82 -19.99
N GLN A 107 3.69 -16.59 -18.96
CA GLN A 107 3.87 -16.21 -17.55
C GLN A 107 5.35 -16.27 -17.13
N LYS A 108 6.06 -17.35 -17.50
CA LYS A 108 7.47 -17.60 -17.14
C LYS A 108 8.42 -16.43 -17.46
N PRO A 109 8.35 -15.78 -18.64
CA PRO A 109 9.17 -14.61 -18.93
C PRO A 109 8.96 -13.46 -17.94
N VAL A 110 7.70 -13.15 -17.60
CA VAL A 110 7.36 -12.10 -16.65
C VAL A 110 7.89 -12.45 -15.26
N GLU A 111 7.70 -13.69 -14.83
CA GLU A 111 8.21 -14.18 -13.54
C GLU A 111 9.73 -14.07 -13.44
N ARG A 112 10.48 -14.48 -14.48
CA ARG A 112 11.94 -14.33 -14.51
C ARG A 112 12.40 -12.87 -14.41
N LEU A 113 11.65 -11.94 -15.01
CA LEU A 113 11.97 -10.51 -14.90
C LEU A 113 11.72 -10.00 -13.48
N VAL A 114 10.63 -10.43 -12.84
CA VAL A 114 10.36 -10.13 -11.43
C VAL A 114 11.49 -10.65 -10.54
N ASP A 115 11.94 -11.90 -10.73
CA ASP A 115 13.07 -12.45 -9.96
C ASP A 115 14.36 -11.66 -10.16
N ARG A 116 14.65 -11.19 -11.39
CA ARG A 116 15.80 -10.32 -11.68
C ARG A 116 15.69 -8.97 -10.96
N ILE A 117 14.51 -8.36 -10.94
CA ILE A 117 14.25 -7.10 -10.24
C ILE A 117 14.44 -7.28 -8.72
N LEU A 118 13.86 -8.34 -8.16
CA LEU A 118 13.99 -8.65 -6.73
C LEU A 118 15.44 -8.93 -6.35
N ALA A 119 16.17 -9.71 -7.15
CA ALA A 119 17.59 -9.98 -6.92
C ALA A 119 18.46 -8.72 -7.01
N ALA A 120 18.17 -7.82 -7.95
CA ALA A 120 18.87 -6.53 -8.06
C ALA A 120 18.60 -5.66 -6.82
N LYS A 121 17.33 -5.50 -6.42
CA LYS A 121 16.92 -4.70 -5.27
C LYS A 121 17.35 -5.27 -3.92
N ALA A 122 17.52 -6.59 -3.83
CA ALA A 122 18.06 -7.25 -2.64
C ALA A 122 19.55 -6.93 -2.44
N ARG A 123 20.31 -6.73 -3.52
CA ARG A 123 21.73 -6.33 -3.47
C ARG A 123 21.88 -4.83 -3.22
N ASP A 124 21.05 -4.03 -3.88
CA ASP A 124 21.02 -2.57 -3.74
C ASP A 124 19.58 -2.06 -3.88
N ALA A 125 19.03 -1.53 -2.79
CA ALA A 125 17.67 -1.01 -2.75
C ALA A 125 17.43 0.14 -3.76
N THR A 126 18.49 0.86 -4.13
CA THR A 126 18.46 1.99 -5.07
C THR A 126 18.78 1.62 -6.51
N ALA A 127 19.02 0.32 -6.79
CA ALA A 127 19.34 -0.15 -8.12
C ALA A 127 18.28 0.28 -9.16
N ASP A 128 18.75 0.82 -10.29
CA ASP A 128 17.88 1.16 -11.41
C ASP A 128 17.42 -0.11 -12.12
N VAL A 129 16.12 -0.39 -12.02
CA VAL A 129 15.45 -1.52 -12.66
C VAL A 129 14.53 -1.09 -13.80
N SER A 130 14.56 0.19 -14.20
CA SER A 130 13.65 0.78 -15.19
C SER A 130 13.70 0.07 -16.55
N ALA A 131 14.82 -0.54 -16.93
CA ALA A 131 14.93 -1.35 -18.14
C ALA A 131 14.11 -2.66 -18.03
N LEU A 132 14.17 -3.33 -16.89
CA LEU A 132 13.42 -4.58 -16.64
C LEU A 132 11.92 -4.30 -16.51
N GLU A 133 11.54 -3.20 -15.86
CA GLU A 133 10.15 -2.75 -15.78
C GLU A 133 9.56 -2.49 -17.18
N ARG A 134 10.35 -1.87 -18.08
CA ARG A 134 9.94 -1.65 -19.47
C ARG A 134 9.74 -2.96 -20.25
N GLU A 135 10.60 -3.95 -20.01
CA GLU A 135 10.47 -5.27 -20.63
C GLU A 135 9.20 -5.98 -20.14
N ILE A 136 8.88 -5.90 -18.84
CA ILE A 136 7.62 -6.41 -18.28
C ILE A 136 6.43 -5.72 -18.95
N ASP A 137 6.46 -4.40 -19.09
CA ASP A 137 5.38 -3.66 -19.73
C ASP A 137 5.14 -4.10 -21.18
N GLU A 138 6.20 -4.33 -21.96
CA GLU A 138 6.08 -4.80 -23.34
C GLU A 138 5.42 -6.19 -23.41
N LEU A 139 5.81 -7.11 -22.53
CA LEU A 139 5.18 -8.43 -22.42
C LEU A 139 3.71 -8.32 -22.01
N VAL A 140 3.39 -7.45 -21.05
CA VAL A 140 2.02 -7.24 -20.58
C VAL A 140 1.15 -6.60 -21.67
N TYR A 141 1.67 -5.66 -22.46
CA TYR A 141 0.91 -5.13 -23.60
C TYR A 141 0.59 -6.20 -24.64
N ALA A 142 1.54 -7.11 -24.90
CA ALA A 142 1.31 -8.23 -25.78
C ALA A 142 0.21 -9.16 -25.24
N LEU A 143 0.13 -9.37 -23.92
CA LEU A 143 -0.93 -10.16 -23.28
C LEU A 143 -2.33 -9.54 -23.45
N TYR A 144 -2.44 -8.21 -23.37
CA TYR A 144 -3.71 -7.49 -23.55
C TYR A 144 -4.02 -7.12 -25.01
N ALA A 145 -3.18 -7.52 -25.97
CA ALA A 145 -3.27 -7.09 -27.37
C ALA A 145 -3.33 -5.55 -27.54
N LEU A 146 -2.65 -4.81 -26.65
CA LEU A 146 -2.62 -3.35 -26.67
C LEU A 146 -1.48 -2.83 -27.55
N THR A 147 -1.75 -1.80 -28.35
CA THR A 147 -0.74 -1.11 -29.15
C THR A 147 0.02 -0.07 -28.32
N ARG A 148 1.35 -0.01 -28.50
CA ARG A 148 2.31 0.85 -27.76
C ARG A 148 1.93 2.34 -27.68
N LYS A 149 1.08 2.83 -28.60
CA LYS A 149 0.74 4.25 -28.77
C LYS A 149 -0.10 4.83 -27.63
N LYS A 150 -0.95 4.04 -26.96
CA LYS A 150 -1.82 4.55 -25.86
C LYS A 150 -1.10 4.65 -24.50
N SER A 151 -0.03 3.87 -24.30
CA SER A 151 0.61 3.72 -22.99
C SER A 151 1.71 4.74 -22.67
N ASN A 152 2.31 5.36 -23.70
CA ASN A 152 3.42 6.30 -23.53
C ASN A 152 3.00 7.64 -22.88
N SER A 153 1.74 8.06 -23.02
CA SER A 153 1.25 9.32 -22.45
C SER A 153 1.26 9.30 -20.92
N TRP A 154 0.89 8.17 -20.31
CA TRP A 154 0.87 7.99 -18.86
C TRP A 154 2.24 7.74 -18.27
N ARG A 155 3.11 7.04 -18.98
CA ARG A 155 4.51 6.85 -18.57
C ARG A 155 5.23 8.20 -18.44
N ALA A 156 5.01 9.10 -19.40
CA ALA A 156 5.53 10.46 -19.36
C ALA A 156 4.90 11.32 -18.24
N ALA A 157 3.73 10.95 -17.72
CA ALA A 157 3.14 11.57 -16.53
C ALA A 157 3.77 11.00 -15.24
N ARG A 158 4.03 9.69 -15.16
CA ARG A 158 4.70 9.02 -14.03
C ARG A 158 6.11 9.58 -13.78
N SER A 159 6.91 9.78 -14.83
CA SER A 159 8.24 10.39 -14.68
C SER A 159 8.22 11.86 -14.23
N ARG A 160 7.10 12.58 -14.43
CA ARG A 160 6.94 13.97 -13.98
C ARG A 160 6.45 14.07 -12.53
N ALA A 161 5.70 13.08 -12.05
CA ALA A 161 5.20 13.01 -10.67
C ALA A 161 6.25 12.52 -9.67
N ALA A 162 7.15 11.61 -10.09
CA ALA A 162 8.21 11.06 -9.24
C ALA A 162 9.30 12.07 -8.81
N ALA A 163 9.24 13.32 -9.26
CA ALA A 163 10.13 14.37 -8.75
C ALA A 163 9.65 14.81 -7.36
N PRO A 164 10.50 14.75 -6.31
CA PRO A 164 10.09 15.19 -4.98
C PRO A 164 9.61 16.64 -5.05
N PRO A 165 8.51 17.01 -4.36
CA PRO A 165 8.01 18.38 -4.38
C PRO A 165 9.11 19.30 -3.85
N THR A 166 9.74 20.06 -4.75
CA THR A 166 10.69 21.09 -4.37
C THR A 166 9.93 22.12 -3.57
N LYS A 167 10.12 22.14 -2.25
CA LYS A 167 9.60 23.23 -1.42
C LYS A 167 10.06 24.55 -2.06
N PRO A 168 9.16 25.51 -2.35
CA PRO A 168 9.61 26.81 -2.80
C PRO A 168 10.46 27.42 -1.70
N THR A 169 11.75 27.56 -1.95
CA THR A 169 12.70 28.27 -1.07
C THR A 169 12.39 29.76 -1.13
N SER A 170 11.31 30.19 -0.48
CA SER A 170 11.14 31.59 -0.10
C SER A 170 11.83 31.81 1.24
N ARG A 171 13.14 32.08 1.19
CA ARG A 171 13.89 32.57 2.34
C ARG A 171 13.52 34.05 2.56
N SER A 172 12.31 34.31 3.06
CA SER A 172 11.94 35.62 3.58
C SER A 172 12.56 35.77 4.96
N SER A 173 13.61 36.60 5.04
CA SER A 173 14.24 37.04 6.28
C SER A 173 13.24 37.80 7.15
N ARG A 174 12.50 37.09 8.01
CA ARG A 174 11.75 37.73 9.11
C ARG A 174 12.75 38.09 10.21
N LYS A 175 13.02 39.40 10.35
CA LYS A 175 13.69 39.99 11.52
C LYS A 175 13.01 39.46 12.80
N ALA A 176 13.82 39.00 13.74
CA ALA A 176 13.36 38.58 15.06
C ALA A 176 12.60 39.74 15.75
N ARG A 177 11.33 39.51 16.10
CA ARG A 177 10.62 40.40 17.04
C ARG A 177 11.13 40.10 18.46
N PRO A 178 11.40 41.12 19.28
CA PRO A 178 11.78 40.89 20.68
C PRO A 178 10.64 40.23 21.45
N SER A 179 10.98 39.28 22.30
CA SER A 179 10.04 38.54 23.14
C SER A 179 9.40 39.47 24.19
N PRO A 180 8.08 39.37 24.45
CA PRO A 180 7.46 40.09 25.55
C PRO A 180 7.93 39.53 26.91
N PRO A 181 7.96 40.34 27.98
CA PRO A 181 8.42 39.90 29.30
C PRO A 181 7.51 38.81 29.87
N ARG A 182 8.15 37.79 30.47
CA ARG A 182 7.49 36.64 31.10
C ARG A 182 6.58 37.13 32.24
N ARG A 183 5.26 37.05 32.07
CA ARG A 183 4.32 37.12 33.20
C ARG A 183 4.43 35.79 33.96
N ARG A 184 4.80 35.86 35.25
CA ARG A 184 4.74 34.71 36.17
C ARG A 184 3.29 34.22 36.24
N CYS A 185 3.03 33.01 35.78
CA CYS A 185 1.81 32.29 36.15
C CYS A 185 1.88 32.02 37.66
N ARG A 186 0.95 32.60 38.44
CA ARG A 186 0.67 32.15 39.81
C ARG A 186 0.04 30.77 39.70
N CYS A 187 0.79 29.72 39.99
CA CYS A 187 0.19 28.45 40.39
C CYS A 187 -0.58 28.70 41.69
N ARG A 188 -1.90 28.55 41.65
CA ARG A 188 -2.73 28.44 42.84
C ARG A 188 -2.80 26.95 43.15
N GLU A 189 -2.09 26.54 44.19
CA GLU A 189 -2.39 25.31 44.91
C GLU A 189 -3.85 25.37 45.37
N ASP A 190 -4.63 24.32 45.12
CA ASP A 190 -5.59 23.80 46.10
C ASP A 190 -6.31 22.53 45.60
N ARG A 191 -6.01 21.45 46.34
CA ARG A 191 -6.91 20.40 46.85
C ARG A 191 -7.50 19.33 45.94
N ALA A 192 -7.18 18.11 46.37
CA ALA A 192 -7.77 16.81 46.07
C ALA A 192 -9.31 16.77 46.20
N GLY A 193 -9.93 15.95 45.35
CA GLY A 193 -11.34 15.60 45.41
C GLY A 193 -11.66 14.43 44.48
N ASP A 194 -11.65 13.22 45.05
CA ASP A 194 -12.15 11.93 44.54
C ASP A 194 -13.44 12.08 43.72
N ARG A 195 -13.43 11.60 42.46
CA ARG A 195 -14.64 11.22 41.73
C ARG A 195 -14.39 9.93 40.95
N ARG A 196 -14.66 8.82 41.62
CA ARG A 196 -15.02 7.53 41.02
C ARG A 196 -16.12 7.71 39.96
N ASN A 197 -15.89 7.15 38.78
CA ASN A 197 -16.84 7.10 37.68
C ASN A 197 -17.72 5.85 37.87
N PRO A 198 -19.07 5.93 37.90
CA PRO A 198 -19.91 4.74 38.08
C PRO A 198 -20.07 3.98 36.75
N SER A 199 -19.97 2.66 36.81
CA SER A 199 -20.23 1.72 35.70
C SER A 199 -21.69 1.81 35.21
N PRO A 200 -21.97 1.58 33.91
CA PRO A 200 -23.34 1.55 33.42
C PRO A 200 -24.05 0.23 33.78
N ALA A 201 -25.30 0.36 34.20
CA ALA A 201 -26.20 -0.73 34.59
C ALA A 201 -26.61 -1.61 33.39
N HIS A 202 -26.75 -2.92 33.65
CA HIS A 202 -27.40 -3.88 32.75
C HIS A 202 -28.93 -3.75 32.81
N PRO A 203 -29.66 -3.99 31.70
CA PRO A 203 -31.11 -4.16 31.70
C PRO A 203 -31.50 -5.61 32.11
N PRO A 204 -32.70 -5.82 32.69
CA PRO A 204 -33.15 -7.13 33.13
C PRO A 204 -33.73 -7.98 31.98
N ASP A 205 -33.47 -9.28 32.10
CA ASP A 205 -34.05 -10.50 31.49
C ASP A 205 -34.79 -10.44 30.15
#